data_AF-A0A225UM25-F1
#
_entry.id   AF-A0A225UM25-F1
#
_cell.length_a   1.000
_cell.length_b   1.000
_cell.length_c   1.000
_cell.angle_alpha   90.00
_cell.angle_beta   90.00
_cell.angle_gamma   90.00
#
_symmetry.space_group_name_H-M   'P 1'
#
loop_
_entity.id
_entity.type
_entity.pdbx_description
1 polymer ?
#
loop_
_entity_poly.entity_id
_entity_poly.type
_entity_poly.pdbx_seq_one_letter_code
_entity_poly.pdbx_strand_id
1 'polypeptide(L)'
;MQPPVQRFLHTPDTRQRKIGIRHFDGKELYQCLGSEFLSWGKRFVWQIQFAERTSGFAWTEEVKVNILGHHFTGMAERYYNQQIEG
;
A
#
# COMPACT_ATOMS: atom_id res chain seq x y z
N MET A 1 -3.85 -18.98 -34.77
CA MET A 1 -3.04 -18.45 -33.66
C MET A 1 -3.99 -17.69 -32.74
N GLN A 2 -4.25 -18.20 -31.54
CA GLN A 2 -4.92 -17.40 -30.51
C GLN A 2 -3.93 -16.31 -30.06
N PRO A 3 -4.35 -15.05 -29.87
CA PRO A 3 -3.50 -14.09 -29.20
C PRO A 3 -3.18 -14.64 -27.80
N PRO A 4 -1.97 -14.39 -27.26
CA PRO A 4 -1.68 -14.77 -25.89
C PRO A 4 -2.75 -14.13 -25.01
N VAL A 5 -3.42 -14.95 -24.20
CA VAL A 5 -4.33 -14.49 -23.16
C VAL A 5 -3.56 -13.45 -22.37
N GLN A 6 -3.87 -12.18 -22.59
CA GLN A 6 -3.44 -11.12 -21.69
C GLN A 6 -4.00 -11.59 -20.35
N ARG A 7 -3.12 -12.08 -19.46
CA ARG A 7 -3.48 -12.28 -18.07
C ARG A 7 -3.96 -10.91 -17.64
N PHE A 8 -5.28 -10.72 -17.61
CA PHE A 8 -5.88 -9.50 -17.12
C PHE A 8 -5.40 -9.43 -15.68
N LEU A 9 -4.34 -8.65 -15.46
CA LEU A 9 -3.94 -8.21 -14.14
C LEU A 9 -5.14 -7.38 -13.68
N HIS A 10 -6.07 -8.05 -13.00
CA HIS A 10 -7.31 -7.44 -12.56
C HIS A 10 -6.93 -6.24 -11.71
N THR A 11 -7.17 -5.07 -12.26
CA THR A 11 -6.77 -3.80 -11.67
C THR A 11 -7.96 -3.34 -10.85
N PRO A 12 -7.82 -3.22 -9.51
CA PRO A 12 -8.94 -2.80 -8.67
C PRO A 12 -9.38 -1.40 -9.07
N ASP A 13 -10.68 -1.14 -9.04
CA ASP A 13 -11.23 0.19 -9.25
C ASP A 13 -10.96 1.12 -8.05
N THR A 14 -11.31 2.40 -8.18
CA THR A 14 -11.08 3.40 -7.14
C THR A 14 -11.76 3.06 -5.80
N ARG A 15 -12.90 2.36 -5.82
CA ARG A 15 -13.62 1.96 -4.61
C ARG A 15 -12.92 0.80 -3.93
N GLN A 16 -12.49 -0.20 -4.70
CA GLN A 16 -11.75 -1.36 -4.20
C GLN A 16 -10.40 -0.95 -3.60
N ARG A 17 -9.72 0.02 -4.19
CA ARG A 17 -8.44 0.56 -3.70
C ARG A 17 -8.51 1.29 -2.37
N LYS A 18 -9.70 1.67 -1.91
CA LYS A 18 -9.86 2.45 -0.68
C LYS A 18 -9.75 1.54 0.54
N ILE A 19 -8.63 1.66 1.25
CA ILE A 19 -8.40 0.93 2.51
C ILE A 19 -8.54 1.84 3.74
N GLY A 20 -9.03 1.28 4.85
CA GLY A 20 -9.37 2.01 6.07
C GLY A 20 -8.19 2.16 7.03
N ILE A 21 -7.06 2.70 6.58
CA ILE A 21 -5.87 2.91 7.41
C ILE A 21 -5.51 4.39 7.56
N ARG A 22 -4.96 4.75 8.72
CA ARG A 22 -4.40 6.09 8.95
C ARG A 22 -3.14 6.30 8.12
N HIS A 23 -2.86 7.53 7.71
CA HIS A 23 -1.58 7.86 7.11
C HIS A 23 -0.44 7.68 8.12
N PHE A 24 0.75 7.41 7.61
CA PHE A 24 1.98 7.28 8.38
C PHE A 24 2.93 8.41 8.03
N ASP A 25 3.26 9.24 9.01
CA ASP A 25 4.11 10.42 8.83
C ASP A 25 5.58 10.19 9.22
N GLY A 26 5.86 9.03 9.81
CA GLY A 26 7.18 8.65 10.32
C GLY A 26 7.58 9.35 11.62
N LYS A 27 6.68 10.14 12.24
CA LYS A 27 6.99 10.80 13.50
C LYS A 27 6.90 9.82 14.65
N GLU A 28 7.94 9.84 15.46
CA GLU A 28 7.94 9.17 16.74
C GLU A 28 7.37 10.12 17.78
N LEU A 29 6.20 9.78 18.36
CA LEU A 29 5.55 10.59 19.40
C LEU A 29 6.34 10.58 20.72
N TYR A 30 7.10 9.51 20.96
CA TYR A 30 7.91 9.30 22.16
C TYR A 30 9.24 8.71 21.75
N GLN A 31 10.32 9.44 22.00
CA GLN A 31 11.68 8.96 21.72
C GLN A 31 11.89 7.56 22.32
N CYS A 32 12.47 6.67 21.51
CA CYS A 32 12.81 5.26 21.79
C CYS A 32 11.67 4.24 21.66
N LEU A 33 10.43 4.62 21.36
CA LEU A 33 9.33 3.68 21.09
C LEU A 33 9.24 3.27 19.61
N GLY A 34 10.03 3.90 18.75
CA GLY A 34 9.96 3.80 17.30
C GLY A 34 8.76 4.56 16.73
N SER A 35 8.77 4.77 15.43
CA SER A 35 7.69 5.48 14.71
C SER A 35 6.38 4.69 14.60
N GLU A 36 6.22 3.58 15.33
CA GLU A 36 5.11 2.62 15.20
C GLU A 36 5.00 1.95 13.81
N PHE A 37 6.03 2.05 12.95
CA PHE A 37 5.99 1.55 11.57
C PHE A 37 5.61 0.07 11.48
N LEU A 38 6.12 -0.78 12.37
CA LEU A 38 5.80 -2.21 12.35
C LEU A 38 4.32 -2.48 12.62
N SER A 39 3.75 -1.80 13.61
CA SER A 39 2.33 -1.92 13.96
C SER A 39 1.44 -1.38 12.85
N TRP A 40 1.83 -0.25 12.27
CA TRP A 40 1.15 0.35 11.12
C TRP A 40 1.23 -0.56 9.87
N GLY A 41 2.41 -1.07 9.53
CA GLY A 41 2.65 -1.94 8.39
C GLY A 41 1.89 -3.27 8.48
N LYS A 42 1.78 -3.87 9.67
CA LYS A 42 0.92 -5.05 9.89
C LYS A 42 -0.56 -4.74 9.58
N ARG A 43 -1.05 -3.58 10.01
CA ARG A 43 -2.43 -3.14 9.69
C ARG A 43 -2.60 -2.91 8.20
N PHE A 44 -1.60 -2.33 7.53
CA PHE A 44 -1.62 -2.12 6.09
C PHE A 44 -1.78 -3.45 5.34
N VAL A 45 -0.94 -4.44 5.66
CA VAL A 45 -1.01 -5.78 5.05
C VAL A 45 -2.37 -6.44 5.28
N TRP A 46 -2.93 -6.36 6.49
CA TRP A 46 -4.27 -6.89 6.76
C TRP A 46 -5.37 -6.20 5.95
N GLN A 47 -5.29 -4.88 5.79
CA GLN A 47 -6.27 -4.14 4.99
C GLN A 47 -6.19 -4.52 3.50
N ILE A 48 -4.98 -4.70 2.95
CA ILE A 48 -4.79 -5.19 1.58
C ILE A 48 -5.40 -6.59 1.43
N GLN A 49 -5.08 -7.52 2.33
CA GLN A 49 -5.63 -8.88 2.27
C GLN A 49 -7.16 -8.89 2.35
N PHE A 50 -7.75 -8.02 3.16
CA PHE A 50 -9.19 -7.87 3.25
C PHE A 50 -9.78 -7.30 1.94
N ALA A 51 -9.15 -6.28 1.36
CA ALA A 51 -9.55 -5.68 0.10
C ALA A 51 -9.46 -6.67 -1.08
N GLU A 52 -8.41 -7.51 -1.14
CA GLU A 52 -8.28 -8.57 -2.13
C GLU A 52 -9.39 -9.62 -2.00
N ARG A 53 -9.67 -10.07 -0.77
CA ARG A 53 -10.77 -11.04 -0.50
C ARG A 53 -12.14 -10.49 -0.90
N THR A 54 -12.40 -9.21 -0.64
CA THR A 54 -13.66 -8.56 -1.01
C THR A 54 -13.76 -8.28 -2.50
N SER A 55 -12.62 -8.03 -3.16
CA SER A 55 -12.55 -7.83 -4.62
C SER A 55 -12.64 -9.16 -5.39
N GLY A 56 -12.31 -10.29 -4.77
CA GLY A 56 -12.34 -11.62 -5.38
C GLY A 56 -11.10 -11.94 -6.22
N PHE A 57 -10.04 -11.13 -6.15
CA PHE A 57 -8.78 -11.34 -6.85
C PHE A 57 -7.62 -10.71 -6.10
N ALA A 58 -6.42 -11.27 -6.32
CA ALA A 58 -5.18 -10.71 -5.79
C ALA A 58 -4.82 -9.42 -6.54
N TRP A 59 -4.35 -8.43 -5.80
CA TRP A 59 -3.83 -7.19 -6.37
C TRP A 59 -2.39 -7.39 -6.79
N THR A 60 -1.98 -6.62 -7.78
CA THR A 60 -0.61 -6.61 -8.27
C THR A 60 0.29 -5.93 -7.25
N GLU A 61 1.57 -6.31 -7.22
CA GLU A 61 2.53 -5.64 -6.33
C GLU A 61 2.63 -4.14 -6.66
N GLU A 62 2.56 -3.76 -7.94
CA GLU A 62 2.51 -2.36 -8.36
C GLU A 62 1.34 -1.60 -7.73
N VAL A 63 0.14 -2.18 -7.73
CA VAL A 63 -1.03 -1.56 -7.10
C VAL A 63 -0.82 -1.44 -5.60
N LYS A 64 -0.31 -2.48 -4.93
CA LYS A 64 -0.05 -2.46 -3.48
C LYS A 64 0.98 -1.39 -3.11
N VAL A 65 2.06 -1.28 -3.89
CA VAL A 65 3.13 -0.30 -3.72
C VAL A 65 2.61 1.12 -3.96
N ASN A 66 1.80 1.34 -4.99
CA ASN A 66 1.17 2.63 -5.23
C ASN A 66 0.25 3.05 -4.06
N ILE A 67 -0.56 2.12 -3.54
CA ILE A 67 -1.42 2.38 -2.37
C ILE A 67 -0.58 2.63 -1.12
N LEU A 68 0.53 1.91 -0.93
CA LEU A 68 1.47 2.16 0.17
C LEU A 68 2.00 3.60 0.14
N GLY A 69 2.47 4.06 -1.02
CA GLY A 69 2.96 5.42 -1.20
C GLY A 69 1.93 6.49 -0.85
N HIS A 70 0.67 6.32 -1.27
CA HIS A 70 -0.42 7.24 -0.94
C HIS A 70 -0.72 7.35 0.57
N HIS A 71 -0.37 6.34 1.35
CA HIS A 71 -0.57 6.36 2.80
C HIS A 71 0.63 6.88 3.59
N PHE A 72 1.74 7.21 2.92
CA PHE A 72 2.79 7.99 3.54
C PHE A 72 2.50 9.48 3.46
N THR A 73 2.94 10.21 4.47
CA THR A 73 2.88 11.67 4.49
C THR A 73 4.12 12.25 5.17
N GLY A 74 4.34 13.55 5.06
CA GLY A 74 5.40 14.23 5.80
C GLY A 74 6.80 13.68 5.50
N MET A 75 7.52 13.25 6.53
CA MET A 75 8.89 12.74 6.37
C MET A 75 8.93 11.35 5.73
N ALA A 76 7.95 10.49 6.04
CA ALA A 76 7.86 9.16 5.45
C ALA A 76 7.67 9.22 3.93
N GLU A 77 6.82 10.12 3.45
CA GLU A 77 6.58 10.32 2.01
C GLU A 77 7.83 10.81 1.30
N ARG A 78 8.52 11.82 1.86
CA ARG A 78 9.77 12.35 1.28
C ARG A 78 10.84 11.27 1.15
N TYR A 79 11.03 10.49 2.22
CA TYR A 79 12.00 9.40 2.20
C TYR A 79 11.61 8.33 1.19
N TYR A 80 10.33 7.96 1.13
CA TYR A 80 9.84 6.97 0.16
C TYR A 80 10.08 7.43 -1.28
N ASN A 81 9.71 8.66 -1.63
CA ASN A 81 9.89 9.19 -2.98
C ASN A 81 11.38 9.25 -3.39
N GLN A 82 12.28 9.63 -2.47
CA GLN A 82 13.73 9.60 -2.71
C GLN A 82 14.26 8.20 -3.04
N GLN A 83 13.68 7.15 -2.46
CA GLN A 83 14.10 5.76 -2.72
C GLN A 83 13.51 5.20 -4.01
N ILE A 84 12.45 5.80 -4.55
CA ILE A 84 11.82 5.39 -5.82
C ILE A 84 12.42 6.16 -7.00
N GLU A 85 12.90 7.39 -6.78
CA GLU A 85 13.58 8.22 -7.78
C GLU A 85 15.09 7.92 -7.92
N GLY A 86 15.68 7.21 -6.95
CA GLY A 86 17.10 6.84 -6.92
C GLY A 86 17.42 5.54 -7.65
#